data_AF-A0A352BC10-F1
#
_entry.id   AF-A0A352BC10-F1
#
_cell.length_a   1.000
_cell.length_b   1.000
_cell.length_c   1.000
_cell.angle_alpha   90.00
_cell.angle_beta   90.00
_cell.angle_gamma   90.00
#
_symmetry.space_group_name_H-M   'P 1'
#
loop_
_entity.id
_entity.type
_entity.pdbx_description
1 polymer ?
#
loop_
_entity_poly.entity_id
_entity_poly.type
_entity_poly.pdbx_seq_one_letter_code
_entity_poly.pdbx_strand_id
1 'polypeptide(L)'
;MFKDNLIQMRKLLQMTQDDIAEKLDVTRQSVAKWEAGESVPDLNKCRLLADLFGISLDDLANYESDDNLGLSLPPKGKHFFGLATVGDKGQIVIPAKARKIFNISTGDQLAVLGDENSGLALIKPENFLSLANLITKEKESQTLGTEH
;
A
#
# COMPACT_ATOMS: atom_id res chain seq x y z
N MET A 1 -9.37 -9.54 -13.00
CA MET A 1 -8.39 -8.62 -12.40
C MET A 1 -9.11 -7.47 -11.71
N PHE A 2 -9.52 -6.39 -12.40
CA PHE A 2 -10.22 -5.27 -11.73
C PHE A 2 -11.42 -5.68 -10.86
N LYS A 3 -12.35 -6.49 -11.41
CA LYS A 3 -13.54 -6.93 -10.69
C LYS A 3 -13.23 -7.73 -9.42
N ASP A 4 -12.18 -8.55 -9.48
CA ASP A 4 -11.78 -9.43 -8.38
C ASP A 4 -11.14 -8.61 -7.26
N ASN A 5 -10.28 -7.65 -7.63
CA ASN A 5 -9.67 -6.69 -6.71
C ASN A 5 -10.73 -5.81 -6.01
N LEU A 6 -11.75 -5.36 -6.76
CA LEU A 6 -12.87 -4.60 -6.21
C LEU A 6 -13.65 -5.41 -5.15
N ILE A 7 -13.99 -6.67 -5.45
CA ILE A 7 -14.68 -7.56 -4.51
C ILE A 7 -13.83 -7.81 -3.26
N GLN A 8 -12.53 -8.05 -3.45
CA GLN A 8 -11.60 -8.30 -2.35
C GLN A 8 -11.53 -7.09 -1.41
N MET A 9 -11.34 -5.88 -1.95
CA MET A 9 -11.26 -4.66 -1.15
C MET A 9 -12.56 -4.36 -0.41
N ARG A 10 -13.70 -4.54 -1.08
CA ARG A 10 -15.00 -4.38 -0.46
C ARG A 10 -15.16 -5.31 0.76
N LYS A 11 -14.82 -6.59 0.60
CA LYS A 11 -14.91 -7.59 1.68
C LYS A 11 -13.94 -7.29 2.83
N LEU A 12 -12.72 -6.85 2.52
CA LEU A 12 -11.70 -6.51 3.52
C LEU A 12 -12.13 -5.34 4.40
N LEU A 13 -12.78 -4.34 3.81
CA LEU A 13 -13.33 -3.19 4.53
C LEU A 13 -14.74 -3.44 5.08
N GLN A 14 -15.25 -4.68 4.99
CA GLN A 14 -16.59 -5.08 5.42
C GLN A 14 -17.72 -4.23 4.83
N MET A 15 -17.52 -3.73 3.61
CA MET A 15 -18.49 -2.87 2.93
C MET A 15 -19.50 -3.70 2.13
N THR A 16 -20.72 -3.18 2.02
CA THR A 16 -21.74 -3.67 1.11
C THR A 16 -21.61 -3.02 -0.28
N GLN A 17 -22.29 -3.58 -1.28
CA GLN A 17 -22.37 -2.92 -2.60
C GLN A 17 -23.08 -1.57 -2.52
N ASP A 18 -24.04 -1.45 -1.60
CA ASP A 18 -24.78 -0.21 -1.32
C ASP A 18 -23.86 0.85 -0.70
N ASP A 19 -22.96 0.46 0.22
CA ASP A 19 -22.01 1.40 0.82
C ASP A 19 -21.05 2.00 -0.22
N ILE A 20 -20.59 1.19 -1.17
CA ILE A 20 -19.76 1.67 -2.28
C ILE A 20 -20.60 2.59 -3.18
N ALA A 21 -21.83 2.19 -3.49
CA ALA A 21 -22.71 2.95 -4.37
C ALA A 21 -23.01 4.35 -3.80
N GLU A 22 -23.29 4.44 -2.50
CA GLU A 22 -23.50 5.69 -1.79
C GLU A 22 -22.24 6.56 -1.80
N LYS A 23 -21.08 6.01 -1.46
CA LYS A 23 -19.82 6.77 -1.43
C LYS A 23 -19.38 7.27 -2.80
N LEU A 24 -19.76 6.56 -3.86
CA LEU A 24 -19.40 6.93 -5.23
C LEU A 24 -20.49 7.73 -5.93
N ASP A 25 -21.64 7.99 -5.32
CA ASP A 25 -22.80 8.60 -5.98
C ASP A 25 -23.14 7.86 -7.29
N VAL A 26 -23.41 6.56 -7.16
CA VAL A 26 -23.86 5.68 -8.25
C VAL A 26 -24.95 4.73 -7.74
N THR A 27 -25.59 4.01 -8.65
CA THR A 27 -26.56 2.98 -8.24
C THR A 27 -25.85 1.71 -7.78
N ARG A 28 -26.47 0.99 -6.83
CA ARG A 28 -26.06 -0.38 -6.44
C ARG A 28 -25.91 -1.31 -7.65
N GLN A 29 -26.78 -1.15 -8.65
CA GLN A 29 -26.73 -1.93 -9.89
C GLN A 29 -25.45 -1.67 -10.68
N SER A 30 -24.94 -0.43 -10.68
CA SER A 30 -23.65 -0.09 -11.31
C SER A 30 -22.51 -0.86 -10.65
N VAL A 31 -22.45 -0.85 -9.31
CA VAL A 31 -21.43 -1.59 -8.54
C VAL A 31 -21.53 -3.09 -8.79
N ALA A 32 -22.74 -3.66 -8.80
CA ALA A 32 -22.95 -5.07 -9.09
C ALA A 32 -22.44 -5.47 -10.48
N LYS A 33 -22.65 -4.63 -11.51
CA LYS A 33 -22.12 -4.86 -12.86
C LYS A 33 -20.59 -4.78 -12.90
N TRP A 34 -19.98 -3.92 -12.11
CA TRP A 34 -18.52 -3.83 -12.00
C TRP A 34 -17.93 -5.09 -11.36
N GLU A 35 -18.54 -5.57 -10.28
CA GLU A 35 -18.13 -6.82 -9.61
C GLU A 35 -18.37 -8.07 -10.48
N ALA A 36 -19.43 -8.08 -11.30
CA ALA A 36 -19.67 -9.14 -12.27
C ALA A 36 -18.67 -9.12 -13.45
N GLY A 37 -18.05 -7.96 -13.71
CA GLY A 37 -17.19 -7.73 -14.88
C GLY A 37 -17.97 -7.42 -16.16
N GLU A 38 -19.26 -7.07 -16.05
CA GLU A 38 -20.11 -6.70 -17.18
C GLU A 38 -19.84 -5.27 -17.67
N SER A 39 -19.31 -4.42 -16.79
CA SER A 39 -18.89 -3.06 -17.13
C SER A 39 -17.72 -2.63 -16.25
N VAL A 40 -17.04 -1.55 -16.63
CA VAL A 40 -15.94 -0.96 -15.87
C VAL A 40 -16.33 0.47 -15.51
N PRO A 41 -16.03 0.94 -14.27
CA PRO A 41 -16.24 2.33 -13.91
C PRO A 41 -15.43 3.28 -14.79
N ASP A 42 -15.91 4.51 -14.95
CA ASP A 42 -15.13 5.56 -15.59
C ASP A 42 -13.90 5.95 -14.73
N LEU A 43 -12.97 6.70 -15.33
CA LEU A 43 -11.72 7.08 -14.68
C LEU A 43 -11.92 7.85 -13.36
N ASN A 44 -12.98 8.66 -13.25
CA ASN A 44 -13.26 9.40 -12.02
C ASN A 44 -13.74 8.46 -10.92
N LYS A 45 -14.64 7.53 -11.23
CA LYS A 45 -15.10 6.52 -10.26
C LYS A 45 -13.98 5.57 -9.87
N CYS A 46 -13.11 5.19 -10.81
CA CYS A 46 -11.89 4.42 -10.53
C CYS A 46 -10.97 5.14 -9.53
N ARG A 47 -10.78 6.46 -9.68
CA ARG A 47 -10.00 7.26 -8.74
C ARG A 47 -10.65 7.30 -7.35
N LEU A 48 -11.96 7.50 -7.29
CA LEU A 48 -12.71 7.49 -6.03
C LEU A 48 -12.61 6.13 -5.32
N LEU A 49 -12.67 5.01 -6.05
CA LEU A 49 -12.45 3.68 -5.48
C LEU A 49 -11.03 3.53 -4.91
N ALA A 50 -10.01 3.95 -5.65
CA ALA A 50 -8.63 3.88 -5.19
C ALA A 50 -8.42 4.69 -3.90
N ASP A 51 -8.98 5.91 -3.84
CA ASP A 51 -8.89 6.77 -2.66
C ASP A 51 -9.72 6.21 -1.49
N LEU A 52 -10.92 5.67 -1.74
CA LEU A 52 -11.77 5.00 -0.75
C LEU A 52 -11.07 3.81 -0.10
N PHE A 53 -10.39 3.00 -0.91
CA PHE A 53 -9.68 1.81 -0.46
C PHE A 53 -8.29 2.11 0.07
N GLY A 54 -7.81 3.34 -0.09
CA GLY A 54 -6.47 3.74 0.31
C GLY A 54 -5.39 2.97 -0.44
N ILE A 55 -5.58 2.67 -1.73
CA ILE A 55 -4.61 1.98 -2.60
C ILE A 55 -4.30 2.83 -3.85
N SER A 56 -3.36 2.40 -4.70
CA SER A 56 -3.16 3.06 -5.98
C SER A 56 -4.17 2.56 -7.03
N LEU A 57 -4.43 3.39 -8.05
CA LEU A 57 -5.28 2.96 -9.18
C LEU A 57 -4.66 1.80 -9.96
N ASP A 58 -3.33 1.76 -10.05
CA ASP A 58 -2.62 0.65 -10.71
C ASP A 58 -2.81 -0.65 -9.94
N ASP A 59 -2.72 -0.62 -8.60
CA ASP A 59 -2.99 -1.79 -7.76
C ASP A 59 -4.46 -2.22 -7.91
N LEU A 60 -5.41 -1.28 -7.93
CA LEU A 60 -6.82 -1.61 -8.17
C LEU A 60 -7.04 -2.30 -9.53
N ALA A 61 -6.35 -1.86 -10.58
CA ALA A 61 -6.52 -2.36 -11.94
C ALA A 61 -5.77 -3.68 -12.21
N ASN A 62 -4.53 -3.78 -11.75
CA ASN A 62 -3.53 -4.74 -12.23
C ASN A 62 -2.88 -5.57 -11.12
N TYR A 63 -3.31 -5.46 -9.86
CA TYR A 63 -2.70 -6.27 -8.80
C TYR A 63 -2.97 -7.75 -9.02
N GLU A 64 -1.89 -8.53 -9.05
CA GLU A 64 -1.90 -9.98 -8.90
C GLU A 64 -1.42 -10.30 -7.49
N SER A 65 -2.24 -11.02 -6.71
CA SER A 65 -1.80 -11.52 -5.41
C SER A 65 -0.72 -12.58 -5.63
N ASP A 66 0.47 -12.31 -5.11
CA ASP A 66 1.44 -13.38 -4.89
C ASP A 66 0.96 -14.13 -3.64
N ASP A 67 0.17 -15.19 -3.84
CA ASP A 67 -0.59 -15.96 -2.82
C ASP A 67 0.27 -16.51 -1.67
N ASN A 68 1.58 -16.30 -1.68
CA ASN A 68 2.55 -16.86 -0.75
C ASN A 68 2.56 -16.27 0.66
N LEU A 69 1.90 -15.13 0.93
CA LEU A 69 1.92 -14.51 2.29
C LEU A 69 0.54 -14.14 2.86
N GLY A 70 -0.55 -14.44 2.15
CA GLY A 70 -1.91 -14.07 2.57
C GLY A 70 -2.12 -12.55 2.73
N LEU A 71 -1.21 -11.72 2.21
CA LEU A 71 -1.33 -10.27 2.24
C LEU A 71 -2.36 -9.83 1.21
N SER A 72 -3.33 -9.05 1.65
CA SER A 72 -4.20 -8.29 0.76
C SER A 72 -3.49 -7.04 0.24
N LEU A 73 -3.99 -6.49 -0.88
CA LEU A 73 -3.53 -5.25 -1.53
C LEU A 73 -2.87 -4.25 -0.56
N PRO A 74 -1.60 -3.86 -0.79
CA PRO A 74 -0.90 -2.98 0.14
C PRO A 74 -1.50 -1.56 0.13
N PRO A 75 -1.44 -0.83 1.26
CA PRO A 75 -1.85 0.57 1.30
C PRO A 75 -1.11 1.43 0.26
N LYS A 76 -1.70 2.56 -0.12
CA LYS A 76 -1.18 3.49 -1.12
C LYS A 76 0.26 3.89 -0.78
N GLY A 77 1.16 3.65 -1.73
CA GLY A 77 2.59 3.93 -1.59
C GLY A 77 3.37 2.93 -0.73
N LYS A 78 2.72 1.87 -0.24
CA LYS A 78 3.38 0.72 0.38
C LYS A 78 3.48 -0.39 -0.65
N HIS A 79 4.58 -1.13 -0.65
CA HIS A 79 4.82 -2.18 -1.61
C HIS A 79 5.44 -3.40 -0.91
N PHE A 80 4.93 -4.58 -1.24
CA PHE A 80 5.57 -5.85 -0.93
C PHE A 80 6.31 -6.33 -2.19
N PHE A 81 7.61 -6.59 -2.06
CA PHE A 81 8.47 -6.99 -3.19
C PHE A 81 8.82 -8.48 -3.17
N GLY A 82 8.07 -9.28 -2.40
CA GLY A 82 8.38 -10.67 -2.12
C GLY A 82 9.34 -10.83 -0.94
N LEU A 83 9.62 -12.08 -0.61
CA LEU A 83 10.64 -12.44 0.37
C LEU A 83 12.02 -12.30 -0.27
N ALA A 84 12.97 -11.71 0.47
CA ALA A 84 14.37 -11.66 0.06
C ALA A 84 15.17 -12.68 0.89
N THR A 85 15.92 -13.55 0.22
CA THR A 85 16.81 -14.51 0.88
C THR A 85 18.11 -13.85 1.28
N VAL A 86 18.60 -14.17 2.47
CA VAL A 86 19.92 -13.77 2.95
C VAL A 86 20.97 -14.74 2.40
N GLY A 87 21.97 -14.21 1.70
CA GLY A 87 23.10 -15.00 1.18
C GLY A 87 24.05 -15.46 2.29
N ASP A 88 24.99 -16.32 1.92
CA ASP A 88 26.04 -16.90 2.77
C ASP A 88 26.88 -15.88 3.57
N LYS A 89 27.04 -14.68 3.02
CA LYS A 89 27.76 -13.56 3.65
C LYS A 89 26.84 -12.54 4.34
N GLY A 90 25.60 -12.90 4.65
CA GLY A 90 24.63 -11.99 5.26
C GLY A 90 24.08 -10.94 4.29
N GLN A 91 24.27 -11.11 2.98
CA GLN A 91 23.85 -10.14 1.97
C GLN A 91 22.38 -10.31 1.63
N ILE A 92 21.63 -9.20 1.56
CA ILE A 92 20.24 -9.19 1.10
C ILE A 92 20.20 -8.57 -0.29
N VAL A 93 19.61 -9.28 -1.25
CA VAL A 93 19.43 -8.77 -2.61
C VAL A 93 18.16 -7.92 -2.66
N ILE A 94 18.30 -6.63 -2.99
CA ILE A 94 17.15 -5.74 -3.19
C ILE A 94 16.48 -6.09 -4.53
N PRO A 95 15.18 -6.49 -4.54
CA PRO A 95 14.47 -6.85 -5.76
C PRO A 95 14.51 -5.75 -6.82
N ALA A 96 14.55 -6.13 -8.10
CA ALA A 96 14.65 -5.17 -9.20
C ALA A 96 13.49 -4.16 -9.24
N LYS A 97 12.27 -4.60 -8.88
CA LYS A 97 11.09 -3.72 -8.78
C LYS A 97 11.26 -2.67 -7.69
N ALA A 98 11.79 -3.04 -6.52
CA ALA A 98 12.09 -2.11 -5.43
C ALA A 98 13.15 -1.09 -5.85
N ARG A 99 14.22 -1.54 -6.52
CA ARG A 99 15.26 -0.65 -7.03
C ARG A 99 14.72 0.42 -7.98
N LYS A 100 13.82 0.04 -8.91
CA LYS A 100 13.19 1.00 -9.82
C LYS A 100 12.30 2.01 -9.08
N ILE A 101 11.42 1.53 -8.19
CA ILE A 101 10.46 2.40 -7.47
C ILE A 101 11.16 3.38 -6.54
N PHE A 102 12.19 2.94 -5.81
CA PHE A 102 12.94 3.79 -4.89
C PHE A 102 14.18 4.44 -5.50
N ASN A 103 14.34 4.32 -6.83
CA ASN A 103 15.46 4.86 -7.59
C ASN A 103 16.83 4.47 -7.01
N ILE A 104 16.99 3.21 -6.60
CA ILE A 104 18.22 2.67 -6.00
C ILE A 104 19.12 2.13 -7.12
N SER A 105 20.32 2.69 -7.22
CA SER A 105 21.32 2.35 -8.24
C SER A 105 22.61 1.80 -7.61
N THR A 106 23.42 1.14 -8.44
CA THR A 106 24.75 0.69 -8.02
C THR A 106 25.59 1.89 -7.62
N GLY A 107 26.17 1.85 -6.42
CA GLY A 107 26.95 2.96 -5.85
C GLY A 107 26.17 3.84 -4.89
N ASP A 108 24.84 3.73 -4.84
CA ASP A 108 24.02 4.44 -3.85
C ASP A 108 24.37 3.97 -2.44
N GLN A 109 24.49 4.91 -1.51
CA GLN A 109 24.59 4.63 -0.10
C GLN A 109 23.19 4.68 0.52
N LEU A 110 22.85 3.66 1.29
CA LEU A 110 21.60 3.58 2.05
C LEU A 110 21.93 3.51 3.54
N ALA A 111 21.22 4.27 4.35
CA ALA A 111 21.26 4.11 5.79
C ALA A 111 20.48 2.85 6.18
N VAL A 112 21.10 2.01 6.99
CA VAL A 112 20.50 0.81 7.58
C VAL A 112 20.07 1.16 8.99
N LEU A 113 18.77 1.07 9.26
CA LEU A 113 18.15 1.34 10.54
C LEU A 113 17.62 0.03 11.14
N GLY A 114 17.58 -0.05 12.46
CA GLY A 114 17.06 -1.22 13.17
C GLY A 114 16.40 -0.83 14.48
N ASP A 115 15.27 -1.48 14.77
CA ASP A 115 14.59 -1.49 16.06
C ASP A 115 14.32 -2.95 16.43
N GLU A 116 14.56 -3.33 17.69
CA GLU A 116 14.45 -4.73 18.13
C GLU A 116 13.01 -5.27 18.04
N ASN A 117 12.01 -4.39 18.10
CA ASN A 117 10.59 -4.78 18.03
C ASN A 117 10.02 -4.67 16.61
N SER A 118 10.57 -3.79 15.78
CA SER A 118 10.01 -3.42 14.47
C SER A 118 10.82 -3.96 13.28
N GLY A 119 12.06 -4.39 13.50
CA GLY A 119 12.93 -4.98 12.49
C GLY A 119 13.88 -3.98 11.81
N LEU A 120 14.33 -4.32 10.60
CA LEU A 120 15.31 -3.55 9.82
C LEU A 120 14.63 -2.71 8.74
N ALA A 121 15.16 -1.50 8.51
CA ALA A 121 14.72 -0.59 7.47
C ALA A 121 15.91 -0.03 6.68
N LEU A 122 15.68 0.24 5.39
CA LEU A 122 16.62 0.91 4.50
C LEU A 122 16.04 2.25 4.09
N ILE A 123 16.82 3.33 4.25
CA ILE A 123 16.42 4.68 3.85
C ILE A 123 17.55 5.38 3.10
N LYS A 124 17.18 6.16 2.09
CA LYS A 124 18.13 7.06 1.42
C LYS A 124 18.55 8.22 2.34
N PRO A 125 19.83 8.59 2.39
CA PRO A 125 20.31 9.68 3.24
C PRO A 125 19.54 11.00 3.01
N GLU A 126 19.17 11.32 1.77
CA GLU A 126 18.37 12.52 1.46
C GLU A 126 17.00 12.53 2.15
N ASN A 127 16.43 11.37 2.45
CA ASN A 127 15.12 11.24 3.07
C ASN A 127 15.20 11.12 4.61
N PHE A 128 16.42 11.02 5.17
CA PHE A 128 16.64 10.76 6.59
C PHE A 128 16.04 11.84 7.49
N LEU A 129 16.27 13.12 7.16
CA LEU A 129 15.77 14.26 7.93
C LEU A 129 14.23 14.28 7.97
N SER A 130 13.58 13.96 6.86
CA SER A 130 12.12 13.89 6.78
C SER A 130 11.56 12.81 7.69
N LEU A 131 12.20 11.65 7.74
CA LEU A 131 11.80 10.56 8.64
C LEU A 131 12.02 10.93 10.11
N ALA A 132 13.19 11.49 10.45
CA ALA A 132 13.50 11.90 11.82
C ALA A 132 12.48 12.91 12.35
N ASN A 133 12.11 13.90 11.54
CA ASN A 133 11.09 14.88 11.87
C ASN A 133 9.69 14.25 12.09
N LEU A 134 9.34 13.23 11.31
CA LEU A 134 8.07 12.50 11.44
C LEU A 134 7.99 11.78 12.79
N ILE A 135 9.06 11.08 13.17
CA ILE A 135 9.17 10.36 14.46
C ILE A 135 9.15 11.34 15.64
N THR A 136 9.79 12.51 15.48
CA THR A 136 9.87 13.51 16.56
C THR A 136 8.51 14.18 16.81
N LYS A 137 7.77 14.49 15.73
CA LYS A 137 6.40 15.07 15.81
C LYS A 137 5.35 14.12 16.37
N GLU A 138 5.44 12.82 16.09
CA GLU A 138 4.51 11.83 16.66
C GLU A 138 4.67 11.71 18.18
N LYS A 139 5.89 11.84 18.71
CA LYS A 139 6.14 11.83 20.16
C LYS A 139 5.60 13.08 20.86
N GLU A 140 5.65 14.25 20.23
CA GLU A 140 5.08 15.49 20.80
C GLU A 140 3.55 15.44 20.90
N SER A 141 2.87 14.83 19.93
CA SER A 141 1.41 14.74 19.90
C SER A 141 0.83 13.74 20.91
N GLN A 142 1.63 12.77 21.37
CA GLN A 142 1.22 11.81 22.41
C GLN A 142 1.42 12.33 23.84
N THR A 143 2.17 13.42 24.03
CA THR A 143 2.48 13.96 25.38
C THR A 143 1.46 15.01 25.86
N LEU A 144 0.61 15.55 24.98
CA LEU A 144 -0.45 16.50 25.35
C LEU A 144 -1.81 15.86 25.70
N GLY A 145 -1.91 14.52 25.72
CA GLY A 145 -3.16 13.79 25.93
C GLY A 145 -3.41 13.26 27.36
N THR A 146 -2.51 13.50 28.31
CA THR A 146 -2.63 13.01 29.69
C THR A 146 -2.63 14.15 30.70
N GLU A 147 -3.48 15.15 30.50
CA GLU A 147 -3.95 16.02 31.58
C GLU A 147 -5.44 16.30 31.35
N HIS A 148 -6.31 15.41 31.85
CA HIS A 148 -7.61 15.73 32.45
C HIS A 148 -8.26 14.50 33.10
#